data_AF-A0A2H1FWN6-F1
#
_entry.id   AF-A0A2H1FWN6-F1
#
_cell.length_a   1.000
_cell.length_b   1.000
_cell.length_c   1.000
_cell.angle_alpha   90.00
_cell.angle_beta   90.00
_cell.angle_gamma   90.00
#
_symmetry.space_group_name_H-M   'P 1'
#
loop_
_entity.id
_entity.type
_entity.pdbx_description
1 polymer ?
#
loop_
_entity_poly.entity_id
_entity_poly.type
_entity_poly.pdbx_seq_one_letter_code
_entity_poly.pdbx_strand_id
1 'polypeptide(L)'
;MADIPGKYSDKAVHEKSSSAEKDGQWSISEQELYDAVFAENAEHQLGVWEAAKKQPVRIVLHTLVMEAYDMFLNGKFVALPAFQKRFGDQLPNGKYSIDTKW
;
A
#
# COMPACT_ATOMS: atom_id res chain seq x y z
N MET A 1 27.94 -25.36 2.87
CA MET A 1 28.49 -24.03 3.19
C MET A 1 28.89 -23.36 1.88
N ALA A 2 28.12 -22.39 1.39
CA ALA A 2 28.57 -21.52 0.31
C ALA A 2 29.09 -20.22 0.95
N ASP A 3 30.33 -19.85 0.60
CA ASP A 3 31.05 -18.69 1.14
C ASP A 3 30.34 -17.37 0.84
N ILE A 4 30.19 -16.55 1.88
CA ILE A 4 29.54 -15.23 1.83
C ILE A 4 30.64 -14.18 1.62
N PRO A 5 30.65 -13.40 0.51
CA PRO A 5 31.63 -12.34 0.33
C PRO A 5 31.38 -11.21 1.34
N GLY A 6 32.20 -11.21 2.40
CA GLY A 6 32.20 -10.23 3.47
C GLY A 6 32.52 -8.84 2.94
N LYS A 7 31.56 -7.92 3.07
CA LYS A 7 31.71 -6.46 3.29
C LYS A 7 30.41 -5.67 3.15
N TYR A 8 29.27 -6.30 2.82
CA TYR A 8 27.99 -5.58 2.68
C TYR A 8 27.14 -5.53 3.97
N SER A 9 27.58 -6.16 5.07
CA SER A 9 26.68 -6.53 6.18
C SER A 9 26.75 -5.69 7.47
N ASP A 10 27.80 -4.91 7.73
CA ASP A 10 27.95 -4.38 9.11
C ASP A 10 27.16 -3.09 9.39
N LYS A 11 26.97 -2.21 8.40
CA LYS A 11 26.35 -0.89 8.66
C LYS A 11 24.82 -0.91 8.56
N ALA A 12 24.27 -1.62 7.57
CA ALA A 12 22.82 -1.68 7.34
C ALA A 12 22.10 -2.52 8.40
N VAL A 13 22.76 -3.56 8.92
CA VAL A 13 22.21 -4.45 9.96
C VAL A 13 22.23 -3.76 11.33
N HIS A 14 23.28 -3.00 11.63
CA HIS A 14 23.43 -2.31 12.92
C HIS A 14 22.52 -1.07 13.07
N GLU A 15 22.15 -0.41 11.96
CA GLU A 15 21.26 0.75 12.01
C GLU A 15 19.78 0.33 12.14
N LYS A 16 19.38 -0.77 11.48
CA LYS A 16 18.00 -1.31 11.57
C LYS A 16 17.73 -2.03 12.90
N SER A 17 18.74 -2.62 13.54
CA SER A 17 18.58 -3.26 14.85
C SER A 17 18.31 -2.24 15.97
N SER A 18 18.96 -1.07 15.94
CA SER A 18 18.79 -0.04 16.98
C SER A 18 17.41 0.63 17.01
N SER A 19 16.63 0.55 15.93
CA SER A 19 15.29 1.18 15.85
C SER A 19 14.15 0.22 16.20
N ALA A 20 14.42 -1.09 16.31
CA ALA A 20 13.42 -2.13 16.57
C ALA A 20 13.30 -2.51 18.07
N GLU A 21 14.09 -1.89 18.95
CA GLU A 21 14.21 -2.28 20.37
C GLU A 21 13.15 -1.64 21.30
N LYS A 22 11.96 -1.30 20.77
CA LYS A 22 10.82 -0.94 21.61
C LYS A 22 9.58 -1.71 21.17
N ASP A 23 9.15 -2.58 22.08
CA ASP A 23 7.80 -3.13 22.24
C ASP A 23 7.56 -4.48 21.52
N GLY A 24 7.78 -5.60 22.25
CA GLY A 24 7.33 -6.95 21.87
C GLY A 24 8.42 -7.81 21.22
N GLN A 25 8.93 -8.79 21.96
CA GLN A 25 10.08 -9.60 21.55
C GLN A 25 9.75 -10.54 20.36
N TRP A 26 10.09 -10.11 19.15
CA TRP A 26 10.29 -10.98 17.98
C TRP A 26 11.79 -11.11 17.76
N SER A 27 12.39 -12.25 18.10
CA SER A 27 13.82 -12.49 17.90
C SER A 27 14.08 -12.84 16.44
N ILE A 28 14.29 -11.82 15.60
CA ILE A 28 14.69 -12.02 14.21
C ILE A 28 16.11 -12.54 14.21
N SER A 29 16.31 -13.75 13.68
CA SER A 29 17.65 -14.28 13.47
C SER A 29 18.34 -13.49 12.35
N GLU A 30 19.67 -13.41 12.42
CA GLU A 30 20.48 -12.77 11.37
C GLU A 30 20.25 -13.42 9.99
N GLN A 31 19.92 -14.71 9.98
CA GLN A 31 19.57 -15.45 8.77
C GLN A 31 18.23 -14.99 8.17
N GLU A 32 17.20 -14.74 8.98
CA GLU A 32 15.91 -14.23 8.51
C GLU A 32 16.02 -12.81 7.94
N LEU A 33 16.89 -11.98 8.52
CA LEU A 33 17.20 -10.65 7.97
C LEU A 33 17.89 -10.76 6.62
N TYR A 34 18.87 -11.67 6.50
CA TYR A 34 19.57 -11.93 5.25
C TYR A 34 18.62 -12.43 4.15
N ASP A 35 17.76 -13.40 4.49
CA ASP A 35 16.79 -13.97 3.56
C ASP A 35 15.75 -12.93 3.14
N ALA A 36 15.30 -12.05 4.05
CA ALA A 36 14.39 -10.96 3.72
C ALA A 36 15.00 -9.96 2.74
N VAL A 37 16.26 -9.56 2.96
CA VAL A 37 16.99 -8.64 2.06
C VAL A 37 17.24 -9.29 0.71
N PHE A 38 17.60 -10.57 0.69
CA PHE A 38 17.79 -11.32 -0.55
C PHE A 38 16.48 -11.45 -1.35
N ALA A 39 15.38 -11.75 -0.66
CA ALA A 39 14.05 -11.83 -1.27
C ALA A 39 13.59 -10.49 -1.85
N GLU A 40 13.79 -9.37 -1.14
CA GLU A 40 13.50 -8.02 -1.63
C GLU A 40 14.27 -7.71 -2.91
N ASN A 41 15.59 -7.98 -2.91
CA ASN A 41 16.42 -7.69 -4.06
C ASN A 41 16.05 -8.58 -5.27
N ALA A 42 15.59 -9.81 -5.02
CA ALA A 42 15.05 -10.67 -6.05
C ALA A 42 13.69 -10.17 -6.59
N GLU A 43 12.80 -9.65 -5.73
CA GLU A 43 11.52 -9.07 -6.14
C GLU A 43 11.71 -7.78 -6.95
N HIS A 44 12.71 -6.95 -6.62
CA HIS A 44 13.05 -5.75 -7.40
C HIS A 44 13.55 -6.04 -8.82
N GLN A 45 14.11 -7.22 -9.06
CA GLN A 45 14.62 -7.61 -10.38
C GLN A 45 13.53 -8.24 -11.29
N LEU A 46 12.35 -8.52 -10.75
CA LEU A 46 11.26 -9.12 -11.52
C LEU A 46 10.56 -8.08 -12.40
N GLY A 47 10.31 -8.44 -13.65
CA GLY A 47 9.46 -7.65 -14.53
C GLY A 47 7.99 -7.71 -14.08
N VAL A 48 7.19 -6.70 -14.47
CA VAL A 48 5.76 -6.58 -14.11
C VAL A 48 4.98 -7.86 -14.41
N TRP A 49 5.27 -8.52 -15.54
CA TRP A 49 4.60 -9.75 -15.95
C TRP A 49 5.02 -10.99 -15.14
N GLU A 50 6.28 -11.06 -14.73
CA GLU A 50 6.83 -12.17 -13.94
C GLU A 50 6.36 -12.05 -12.48
N ALA A 51 6.37 -10.83 -11.94
CA ALA A 51 5.82 -10.51 -10.63
C ALA A 51 4.31 -10.85 -10.55
N ALA A 52 3.55 -10.53 -11.60
CA ALA A 52 2.13 -10.84 -11.66
C ALA A 52 1.82 -12.34 -11.62
N LYS A 53 2.66 -13.17 -12.26
CA LYS A 53 2.53 -14.63 -12.21
C LYS A 53 2.96 -15.20 -10.87
N LYS A 54 4.01 -14.65 -10.26
CA LYS A 54 4.58 -15.14 -9.00
C LYS A 54 3.66 -14.85 -7.80
N GLN A 55 3.00 -13.69 -7.79
CA GLN A 55 2.15 -13.27 -6.67
C GLN A 55 0.82 -12.67 -7.14
N PRO A 56 -0.10 -13.50 -7.67
CA PRO A 56 -1.37 -13.02 -8.23
C PRO A 56 -2.28 -12.41 -7.17
N VAL A 57 -2.23 -12.91 -5.93
CA VAL A 57 -3.06 -12.43 -4.81
C VAL A 57 -2.77 -10.98 -4.42
N ARG A 58 -1.53 -10.50 -4.60
CA ARG A 58 -1.18 -9.10 -4.26
C ARG A 58 -1.82 -8.11 -5.22
N ILE A 59 -1.91 -8.46 -6.50
CA ILE A 59 -2.53 -7.60 -7.53
C ILE A 59 -4.05 -7.55 -7.35
N VAL A 60 -4.67 -8.70 -7.10
CA VAL A 60 -6.12 -8.78 -6.87
C VAL A 60 -6.51 -8.06 -5.57
N LEU A 61 -5.74 -8.24 -4.50
CA LEU A 61 -6.01 -7.52 -3.25
C LEU A 61 -5.83 -6.01 -3.40
N HIS A 62 -4.78 -5.57 -4.10
CA HIS A 62 -4.54 -4.14 -4.34
C HIS A 62 -5.69 -3.51 -5.14
N THR A 63 -6.12 -4.17 -6.23
CA THR A 63 -7.24 -3.68 -7.05
C THR A 63 -8.56 -3.66 -6.29
N LEU A 64 -8.84 -4.67 -5.47
CA LEU A 64 -10.06 -4.72 -4.66
C LEU A 64 -10.11 -3.62 -3.58
N VAL A 65 -8.98 -3.33 -2.94
CA VAL A 65 -8.88 -2.25 -1.94
C VAL A 65 -9.03 -0.88 -2.60
N MET A 66 -8.43 -0.67 -3.77
CA MET A 66 -8.56 0.59 -4.51
C MET A 66 -10.01 0.81 -4.97
N GLU A 67 -10.66 -0.22 -5.53
CA GLU A 67 -12.06 -0.12 -5.95
C GLU A 67 -13.00 0.14 -4.77
N ALA A 68 -12.83 -0.61 -3.67
CA ALA A 68 -13.63 -0.41 -2.47
C ALA A 68 -13.44 1.02 -1.90
N TYR A 69 -12.20 1.51 -1.89
CA TYR A 69 -11.89 2.86 -1.41
C TYR A 69 -12.53 3.96 -2.28
N ASP A 70 -12.47 3.82 -3.60
CA ASP A 70 -13.05 4.80 -4.54
C ASP A 70 -14.58 4.85 -4.45
N MET A 71 -15.25 3.72 -4.22
CA MET A 71 -16.70 3.69 -3.94
C MET A 71 -17.05 4.45 -2.63
N PHE A 72 -16.24 4.29 -1.57
CA PHE A 72 -16.46 5.02 -0.31
C PHE A 72 -16.18 6.52 -0.43
N LEU A 73 -15.16 6.91 -1.19
CA LEU A 73 -14.81 8.32 -1.42
C LEU A 73 -15.86 9.05 -2.24
N ASN A 74 -16.34 8.47 -3.35
CA ASN A 74 -17.33 9.12 -4.21
C ASN A 74 -18.65 9.41 -3.49
N GLY A 75 -19.13 8.49 -2.65
CA GLY A 75 -20.32 8.73 -1.81
C GLY A 75 -20.14 9.88 -0.83
N LYS A 76 -18.93 10.06 -0.28
CA LYS A 76 -18.62 11.17 0.63
C LYS A 76 -18.50 12.52 -0.08
N PHE A 77 -17.97 12.55 -1.30
CA PHE A 77 -17.82 13.80 -2.05
C PHE A 77 -19.15 14.37 -2.54
N VAL A 78 -20.10 13.53 -2.97
CA VAL A 78 -21.45 13.97 -3.38
C VAL A 78 -22.27 14.56 -2.21
N ALA A 79 -21.96 14.14 -0.97
CA ALA A 79 -22.62 14.65 0.23
C ALA A 79 -22.06 15.99 0.74
N LEU A 80 -20.94 16.49 0.19
CA LEU A 80 -20.37 17.77 0.60
C LEU A 80 -21.24 18.95 0.11
N PRO A 81 -21.63 19.89 1.00
CA PRO A 81 -22.42 21.05 0.61
C PRO A 81 -21.72 21.94 -0.43
N ALA A 82 -20.38 21.97 -0.43
CA ALA A 82 -19.60 22.71 -1.42
C ALA A 82 -19.72 22.10 -2.82
N PHE A 83 -19.78 20.77 -2.91
CA PHE A 83 -19.93 20.07 -4.17
C PHE A 83 -21.35 20.26 -4.74
N GLN A 84 -22.36 20.16 -3.87
CA GLN A 84 -23.76 20.43 -4.21
C GLN A 84 -24.01 21.87 -4.68
N LYS A 85 -23.32 22.87 -4.11
CA LYS A 85 -23.42 24.27 -4.56
C LYS A 85 -22.78 24.53 -5.92
N ARG A 86 -21.76 23.75 -6.31
CA ARG A 86 -21.02 23.94 -7.57
C ARG A 86 -21.63 23.18 -8.73
N PHE A 87 -22.23 22.03 -8.47
CA PHE A 87 -22.71 21.09 -9.49
C PHE A 87 -24.16 20.66 -9.32
N GLY A 88 -24.86 21.12 -8.29
CA GLY A 88 -26.28 20.84 -8.07
C GLY A 88 -27.16 22.05 -8.39
N ASP A 89 -28.41 21.75 -8.73
CA ASP A 89 -29.43 22.77 -8.99
C ASP A 89 -30.11 23.19 -7.69
N GLN A 90 -30.49 24.46 -7.60
CA GLN A 90 -31.19 25.00 -6.44
C GLN A 90 -32.67 24.64 -6.52
N LEU A 91 -33.15 23.87 -5.55
CA LEU A 91 -34.56 23.51 -5.43
C LEU A 91 -35.39 24.70 -4.89
N PRO A 92 -36.73 24.70 -5.11
CA PRO A 92 -37.63 25.75 -4.61
C PRO A 92 -37.62 25.96 -3.09
N ASN A 93 -37.12 24.97 -2.34
CA ASN A 93 -36.96 25.01 -0.89
C ASN A 93 -35.61 25.60 -0.42
N GLY A 94 -34.79 26.11 -1.34
CA GLY A 94 -33.47 26.68 -1.06
C GLY A 94 -32.34 25.66 -0.85
N LYS A 95 -32.61 24.35 -0.93
CA LYS A 95 -31.58 23.30 -0.88
C LYS A 95 -30.97 23.06 -2.25
N TYR A 96 -29.71 22.64 -2.28
CA TYR A 96 -29.01 22.22 -3.49
C TYR A 96 -29.05 20.70 -3.59
N SER A 97 -29.47 20.17 -4.74
CA SER A 97 -29.48 18.74 -5.01
C SER A 97 -28.83 18.47 -6.36
N ILE A 98 -28.08 17.37 -6.46
CA ILE A 98 -27.42 16.95 -7.70
C ILE A 98 -28.37 15.96 -8.35
N ASP A 99 -28.95 16.34 -9.49
CA ASP A 99 -29.84 15.46 -10.25
C ASP A 99 -29.02 14.33 -10.88
N THR A 100 -29.40 13.09 -10.58
CA THR A 100 -28.78 11.93 -11.23
C THR A 100 -29.47 11.71 -12.56
N LYS A 101 -28.76 11.95 -13.67
CA LYS A 101 -29.27 11.62 -15.01
C LYS A 101 -29.06 10.12 -15.24
N TRP A 102 -30.16 9.38 -15.21
CA TRP A 102 -30.24 7.97 -15.60
C TRP A 102 -30.46 7.86 -17.10
#